data_AF-A0ABD6DFQ1-F1
#
_entry.id   AF-A0ABD6DFQ1-F1
#
_cell.length_a   1.000
_cell.length_b   1.000
_cell.length_c   1.000
_cell.angle_alpha   90.00
_cell.angle_beta   90.00
_cell.angle_gamma   90.00
#
_symmetry.space_group_name_H-M   'P 1'
#
loop_
_entity.id
_entity.type
_entity.pdbx_description
1 polymer ?
#
loop_
_entity_poly.entity_id
_entity_poly.type
_entity_poly.pdbx_seq_one_letter_code
_entity_poly.pdbx_strand_id
1 'polypeptide(L)' 'MTGLSDHATQTDGRTADRDEIDGVESIETYETDEGTVFYDAENPLAWLEAGETFSLREHA' A
#
# COMPACT_ATOMS: atom_id res chain seq x y z
N MET A 1 -12.54 10.20 -22.55
CA MET A 1 -12.94 9.03 -21.74
C MET A 1 -11.70 8.65 -20.96
N THR A 2 -11.56 9.15 -19.74
CA THR A 2 -10.38 8.89 -18.90
C THR A 2 -10.31 7.39 -18.66
N GLY A 3 -9.25 6.74 -19.13
CA GLY A 3 -9.06 5.31 -18.91
C GLY A 3 -9.02 5.06 -17.41
N LEU A 4 -9.89 4.18 -16.90
CA LEU A 4 -9.64 3.59 -15.60
C LEU A 4 -8.38 2.75 -15.74
N SER A 5 -7.26 3.31 -15.32
CA SER A 5 -6.00 2.58 -15.20
C SER A 5 -6.19 1.54 -14.10
N ASP A 6 -6.27 0.27 -14.49
CA ASP A 6 -6.16 -0.84 -13.56
C ASP A 6 -4.68 -0.98 -13.18
N HIS A 7 -4.29 -0.34 -12.08
CA HIS A 7 -2.92 -0.38 -11.58
C HIS A 7 -2.56 -1.72 -10.91
N ALA A 8 -3.54 -2.63 -10.75
CA ALA A 8 -3.32 -4.00 -10.30
C ALA A 8 -2.69 -4.90 -11.37
N THR A 9 -2.97 -4.63 -12.65
CA THR A 9 -2.55 -5.45 -13.80
C THR A 9 -1.38 -4.82 -14.59
N GLN A 10 -0.69 -3.81 -14.04
CA GLN A 10 0.62 -3.38 -14.59
C GLN A 10 1.73 -4.40 -14.24
N THR A 11 1.51 -5.67 -14.59
CA THR A 11 2.54 -6.71 -14.62
C THR A 11 3.24 -6.64 -15.97
N ASP A 12 3.91 -5.53 -16.23
CA ASP A 12 4.87 -5.44 -17.33
C ASP A 12 6.22 -5.94 -16.82
N GLY A 13 6.36 -7.27 -16.76
CA GLY A 13 7.64 -8.00 -16.84
C GLY A 13 8.76 -7.64 -15.86
N ARG A 14 8.52 -6.85 -14.83
CA ARG A 14 9.50 -6.53 -13.80
C ARG A 14 9.09 -7.29 -12.56
N THR A 15 9.86 -8.33 -12.24
CA THR A 15 10.47 -8.33 -10.91
C THR A 15 11.01 -6.90 -10.79
N ALA A 16 10.24 -6.01 -10.15
CA ALA A 16 10.75 -4.69 -9.86
C ALA A 16 12.09 -4.99 -9.22
N ASP A 17 13.16 -4.55 -9.89
CA ASP A 17 14.39 -4.35 -9.17
C ASP A 17 13.93 -3.58 -7.94
N ARG A 18 14.00 -4.22 -6.77
CA ARG A 18 13.61 -3.62 -5.50
C ARG A 18 14.70 -2.60 -5.15
N ASP A 19 15.16 -1.84 -6.15
CA ASP A 19 15.61 -0.49 -5.95
C ASP A 19 14.54 0.14 -5.07
N GLU A 20 15.00 0.63 -3.93
CA GLU A 20 14.24 1.13 -2.80
C GLU A 20 13.33 2.28 -3.25
N ILE A 21 12.22 1.95 -3.92
CA ILE A 21 11.14 2.90 -4.11
C ILE A 21 10.66 3.18 -2.70
N ASP A 22 10.69 4.45 -2.30
CA ASP A 22 10.14 4.97 -1.05
C ASP A 22 8.61 4.83 -1.12
N GLY A 23 8.10 3.60 -1.28
CA GLY A 23 6.70 3.26 -1.49
C GLY A 23 5.82 3.49 -0.25
N VAL A 24 6.32 4.31 0.66
CA VAL A 24 5.62 4.82 1.84
C VAL A 24 5.05 6.21 1.59
N GLU A 25 5.54 6.96 0.60
CA GLU A 25 5.11 8.33 0.32
C GLU A 25 3.62 8.41 -0.07
N SER A 26 3.12 7.37 -0.74
CA SER A 26 1.72 7.26 -1.18
C SER A 26 0.85 6.46 -0.20
N ILE A 27 1.40 6.01 0.94
CA ILE A 27 0.63 5.30 1.96
C ILE A 27 -0.21 6.29 2.77
N GLU A 28 -1.51 6.05 2.83
CA GLU A 28 -2.45 6.79 3.65
C GLU A 28 -3.19 5.87 4.61
N THR A 29 -3.93 6.48 5.54
CA THR A 29 -4.70 5.75 6.53
C THR A 29 -6.05 6.35 6.85
N TYR A 30 -7.01 5.49 7.20
CA TYR A 30 -8.29 5.89 7.75
C TYR A 30 -8.69 5.04 8.95
N GLU A 31 -9.54 5.61 9.80
CA GLU A 31 -10.07 4.95 10.99
C GLU A 31 -11.38 4.22 10.69
N THR A 32 -11.53 3.06 11.33
CA THR A 32 -12.75 2.25 11.34
C THR A 32 -13.06 1.85 12.78
N ASP A 33 -14.28 1.37 13.04
CA ASP A 33 -14.66 0.84 14.35
C ASP A 33 -13.77 -0.35 14.79
N GLU A 34 -13.15 -1.06 13.85
CA GLU A 34 -12.29 -2.23 14.10
C GLU A 34 -10.80 -1.91 14.17
N GLY A 35 -10.39 -0.70 13.76
CA GLY A 35 -8.99 -0.26 13.79
C GLY A 35 -8.61 0.68 12.64
N THR A 36 -7.31 0.79 12.41
CA THR A 36 -6.68 1.67 11.42
C THR A 36 -6.29 0.88 10.18
N VAL A 37 -6.72 1.33 8.99
CA VAL A 37 -6.40 0.68 7.71
C VAL A 37 -5.33 1.46 6.99
N PHE A 38 -4.31 0.77 6.47
CA PHE A 38 -3.27 1.34 5.62
C PHE A 38 -3.50 0.93 4.16
N TYR A 39 -3.33 1.85 3.23
CA TYR A 39 -3.49 1.58 1.80
C TYR A 39 -2.58 2.50 0.98
N ASP A 40 -2.23 2.08 -0.24
CA ASP A 40 -1.56 2.94 -1.22
C ASP A 40 -2.60 3.77 -1.97
N ALA A 41 -2.53 5.09 -1.86
CA ALA A 41 -3.50 6.01 -2.45
C ALA A 41 -3.40 6.10 -3.97
N GLU A 42 -2.22 5.82 -4.55
CA GLU A 42 -1.98 5.84 -5.98
C GLU A 42 -2.27 4.48 -6.64
N ASN A 43 -2.26 3.40 -5.86
CA ASN A 43 -2.61 2.06 -6.30
C ASN A 43 -3.43 1.28 -5.24
N PRO A 44 -4.74 1.55 -5.12
CA PRO A 44 -5.59 0.96 -4.07
C PRO A 44 -5.74 -0.56 -4.15
N LEU A 45 -5.36 -1.17 -5.28
CA LEU A 45 -5.42 -2.63 -5.49
C LEU A 45 -4.05 -3.30 -5.28
N ALA A 46 -3.01 -2.53 -4.98
CA ALA A 46 -1.71 -3.06 -4.64
C ALA A 46 -1.72 -3.75 -3.27
N TRP A 47 -0.81 -4.71 -3.11
CA TRP A 47 -0.52 -5.33 -1.83
C TRP A 47 0.57 -4.52 -1.12
N LEU A 48 0.36 -4.18 0.15
CA LEU A 48 1.40 -3.59 1.00
C LEU A 48 2.27 -4.71 1.60
N GLU A 49 3.58 -4.53 1.57
CA GLU A 49 4.54 -5.41 2.26
C GLU A 49 4.97 -4.75 3.57
N ALA A 50 4.86 -5.46 4.69
CA ALA A 50 5.34 -5.01 6.00
C ALA A 50 6.33 -6.03 6.56
N GLY A 51 7.46 -5.55 7.10
CA GLY A 51 8.47 -6.42 7.71
C GLY A 51 8.06 -6.97 9.08
N GLU A 52 7.32 -6.18 9.86
CA GLU A 52 6.81 -6.56 11.18
C GLU A 52 5.48 -5.82 11.46
N THR A 53 4.58 -6.46 12.21
CA THR A 53 3.32 -5.86 12.66
C THR A 53 3.33 -5.68 14.17
N PHE A 54 2.87 -4.51 14.64
CA PHE A 54 2.81 -4.17 16.05
C PHE A 54 1.40 -3.82 16.48
N SER A 55 1.05 -4.20 17.72
CA SER A 55 -0.17 -3.74 18.34
C SER A 55 0.04 -2.36 18.96
N LEU A 56 -0.73 -1.37 18.47
CA LEU A 56 -0.71 -0.01 19.03
C LEU A 56 -1.11 0.03 20.51
N ARG A 57 -1.91 -0.94 21.00
CA ARG A 57 -2.33 -1.01 22.41
C ARG A 57 -1.21 -1.45 23.35
N GLU A 58 -0.22 -2.18 22.84
CA GLU A 58 0.89 -2.73 23.61
C GLU A 58 2.09 -1.79 23.68
N HIS A 59 2.08 -0.71 22.88
CA HIS A 59 3.13 0.30 22.78
C HIS A 59 2.70 1.70 23.25
N ALA A 60 1.60 1.79 24.02
CA ALA A 60 1.10 3.03 24.62
C ALA A 60 1.68 3.30 26.03
#